data_AF-A0A3M1QD25-F1
#
_entry.id   AF-A0A3M1QD25-F1
#
_cell.length_a   1.000
_cell.length_b   1.000
_cell.length_c   1.000
_cell.angle_alpha   90.00
_cell.angle_beta   90.00
_cell.angle_gamma   90.00
#
_symmetry.space_group_name_H-M   'P 1'
#
loop_
_entity.id
_entity.type
_entity.pdbx_description
1 polymer ?
#
loop_
_entity_poly.entity_id
_entity_poly.type
_entity_poly.pdbx_seq_one_letter_code
_entity_poly.pdbx_strand_id
1 'polypeptide(L)' 'SFGYEHYELSMKIANQRLLPAIEKHPQAIVVAPGTSCRAQITDAGHNVWHPIEIVAQALKDTSENLTRS' A
#
# COMPACT_ATOMS: atom_id res chain seq x y z
N SER A 1 -12.60 -2.67 18.17
CA SER A 1 -11.50 -2.61 17.17
C SER A 1 -11.24 -4.01 16.63
N PHE A 2 -11.14 -4.16 15.32
CA PHE A 2 -10.76 -5.42 14.69
C PHE A 2 -9.22 -5.51 14.69
N GLY A 3 -8.62 -6.53 15.31
CA GLY A 3 -7.19 -6.84 15.14
C GLY A 3 -6.28 -6.92 16.38
N TYR A 4 -6.73 -6.54 17.58
CA TYR A 4 -5.86 -6.58 18.78
C TYR A 4 -5.66 -8.00 19.35
N GLU A 5 -6.59 -8.93 19.14
CA GLU A 5 -6.50 -10.26 19.79
C GLU A 5 -5.60 -11.25 19.05
N HIS A 6 -5.18 -10.95 17.81
CA HIS A 6 -4.44 -11.87 16.95
C HIS A 6 -3.32 -11.19 16.13
N TYR A 7 -2.70 -10.12 16.65
CA TYR A 7 -1.63 -9.38 15.96
C TYR A 7 -0.53 -10.31 15.43
N GLU A 8 -0.02 -11.23 16.25
CA GLU A 8 1.03 -12.17 15.82
C GLU A 8 0.58 -13.10 14.69
N LEU A 9 -0.68 -13.57 14.71
CA LEU A 9 -1.22 -14.42 13.66
C LEU A 9 -1.41 -13.63 12.35
N SER A 10 -1.90 -12.39 12.46
CA SER A 10 -2.03 -11.48 11.32
C SER A 10 -0.67 -11.20 10.67
N MET A 11 0.38 -10.96 11.46
CA MET A 11 1.75 -10.78 10.95
C MET A 11 2.29 -12.06 10.31
N LYS A 12 2.04 -13.24 10.90
CA LYS A 12 2.41 -14.52 10.28
C LYS A 12 1.78 -14.71 8.90
N ILE A 13 0.52 -14.32 8.71
CA ILE A 13 -0.18 -14.43 7.41
C ILE A 13 0.41 -13.43 6.40
N ALA A 14 0.69 -12.19 6.81
CA ALA A 14 1.31 -11.18 5.94
C ALA A 14 2.70 -11.65 5.45
N ASN A 15 3.51 -12.23 6.35
CA ASN A 15 4.86 -12.70 6.03
C ASN A 15 4.92 -13.88 5.06
N GLN A 16 3.80 -14.59 4.81
CA GLN A 16 3.79 -15.74 3.90
C GLN A 16 3.87 -15.36 2.43
N ARG A 17 3.10 -14.35 2.01
CA ARG A 17 2.96 -14.01 0.59
C ARG A 17 3.07 -12.52 0.31
N LEU A 18 2.61 -11.67 1.22
CA LEU A 18 2.53 -10.23 0.99
C LEU A 18 3.92 -9.60 0.98
N LEU A 19 4.69 -9.75 2.08
CA LEU A 19 6.02 -9.15 2.17
C LEU A 19 7.00 -9.72 1.13
N PRO A 20 7.09 -11.06 0.92
CA PRO A 20 7.98 -11.60 -0.12
C PRO A 20 7.66 -11.09 -1.52
N ALA A 21 6.38 -10.83 -1.83
CA ALA A 21 5.99 -10.26 -3.12
C ALA A 21 6.43 -8.79 -3.25
N ILE A 22 6.33 -7.99 -2.19
CA ILE A 22 6.79 -6.60 -2.18
C ILE A 22 8.32 -6.55 -2.34
N GLU A 23 9.06 -7.34 -1.58
CA GLU A 23 10.53 -7.40 -1.62
C GLU A 23 11.07 -7.82 -2.99
N LYS A 24 10.37 -8.73 -3.68
CA LYS A 24 10.74 -9.18 -5.04
C LYS A 24 10.59 -8.08 -6.10
N HIS A 25 9.81 -7.04 -5.82
CA HIS A 25 9.49 -5.97 -6.77
C HIS A 25 9.79 -4.58 -6.16
N PRO A 26 11.07 -4.25 -5.91
CA PRO A 26 11.46 -3.02 -5.19
C PRO A 26 11.09 -1.72 -5.92
N GLN A 27 10.80 -1.79 -7.22
CA GLN A 27 10.37 -0.65 -8.04
C GLN A 27 8.84 -0.56 -8.20
N ALA A 28 8.09 -1.53 -7.70
CA ALA A 28 6.64 -1.52 -7.83
C ALA A 28 6.00 -0.52 -6.87
N ILE A 29 4.90 0.08 -7.32
CA ILE A 29 4.01 0.85 -6.46
C ILE A 29 3.08 -0.14 -5.76
N VAL A 30 3.15 -0.20 -4.43
CA VAL A 30 2.27 -1.05 -3.63
C VAL A 30 0.97 -0.32 -3.33
N VAL A 31 -0.16 -0.97 -3.60
CA VAL A 31 -1.49 -0.39 -3.45
C VAL A 31 -2.39 -1.35 -2.67
N ALA A 32 -3.07 -0.86 -1.64
CA ALA A 32 -4.00 -1.67 -0.86
C ALA A 32 -5.25 -0.87 -0.45
N PRO A 33 -6.47 -1.35 -0.76
CA PRO A 33 -7.73 -0.66 -0.40
C PRO A 33 -8.11 -0.86 1.08
N GLY A 34 -7.67 -1.95 1.72
CA GLY A 34 -8.00 -2.25 3.12
C GLY A 34 -7.09 -1.56 4.12
N THR A 35 -7.66 -0.95 5.17
CA THR A 35 -6.91 -0.29 6.26
C THR A 35 -5.99 -1.27 6.99
N SER A 36 -6.45 -2.50 7.23
CA SER A 36 -5.63 -3.55 7.85
C SER A 36 -4.39 -3.87 7.01
N CYS A 37 -4.58 -4.13 5.70
CA CYS A 37 -3.46 -4.43 4.81
C CYS A 37 -2.47 -3.27 4.75
N ARG A 38 -2.95 -2.03 4.67
CA ARG A 38 -2.07 -0.85 4.69
C ARG A 38 -1.29 -0.76 5.99
N ALA A 39 -1.94 -0.90 7.14
CA ALA A 39 -1.27 -0.89 8.44
C ALA A 39 -0.19 -1.98 8.52
N GLN A 40 -0.48 -3.21 8.09
CA GLN A 40 0.50 -4.30 8.11
C GLN A 40 1.72 -4.04 7.20
N ILE A 41 1.49 -3.47 6.01
CA ILE A 41 2.57 -3.14 5.06
C ILE A 41 3.43 -1.98 5.62
N THR A 42 2.78 -0.97 6.21
CA THR A 42 3.45 0.15 6.86
C THR A 42 4.25 -0.31 8.09
N ASP A 43 3.67 -1.17 8.94
CA ASP A 43 4.33 -1.75 10.12
C ASP A 43 5.54 -2.61 9.73
N ALA A 44 5.50 -3.22 8.54
CA ALA A 44 6.63 -3.95 7.94
C ALA A 44 7.68 -3.03 7.28
N GLY A 45 7.51 -1.71 7.33
CA GLY A 45 8.47 -0.72 6.83
C GLY A 45 8.37 -0.42 5.34
N HIS A 46 7.29 -0.81 4.67
CA HIS A 46 7.08 -0.52 3.26
C HIS A 46 6.06 0.59 3.05
N ASN A 47 6.29 1.41 2.02
CA ASN A 47 5.32 2.40 1.58
C ASN A 47 4.15 1.72 0.86
N VAL A 48 2.93 2.19 1.13
CA VAL A 48 1.72 1.68 0.50
C VAL A 48 0.72 2.82 0.28
N TRP A 49 0.10 2.83 -0.90
CA TRP A 49 -0.91 3.80 -1.26
C TRP A 49 -2.31 3.21 -1.11
N HIS A 50 -3.27 4.04 -0.74
CA HIS A 50 -4.67 3.77 -1.02
C HIS A 50 -4.93 4.00 -2.53
N PRO A 51 -5.73 3.15 -3.21
CA PRO A 51 -6.01 3.32 -4.64
C PRO A 51 -6.46 4.74 -5.04
N ILE A 52 -7.30 5.37 -4.20
CA ILE A 52 -7.79 6.73 -4.47
C ILE A 52 -6.69 7.79 -4.48
N GLU A 53 -5.60 7.59 -3.74
CA GLU A 53 -4.49 8.54 -3.68
C GLU A 53 -3.71 8.53 -5.00
N ILE A 54 -3.52 7.33 -5.59
CA ILE A 54 -2.90 7.19 -6.92
C ILE A 54 -3.78 7.80 -8.00
N VAL A 55 -5.09 7.54 -7.95
CA VAL A 55 -6.04 8.14 -8.91
C VAL A 55 -6.02 9.66 -8.79
N ALA A 56 -6.04 10.20 -7.57
CA ALA A 56 -5.98 11.64 -7.34
C ALA A 56 -4.66 12.25 -7.85
N GLN A 57 -3.53 11.57 -7.64
CA GLN A 57 -2.23 12.02 -8.15
C GLN A 57 -2.22 12.05 -9.68
N ALA A 58 -2.68 10.97 -10.33
CA ALA A 58 -2.73 10.89 -11.79
C ALA A 58 -3.61 11.99 -12.41
N LEU A 59 -4.73 12.32 -11.77
CA LEU A 59 -5.61 13.41 -12.21
C LEU A 59 -4.95 14.79 -12.07
N LYS A 60 -4.22 15.03 -10.97
CA LYS A 60 -3.45 16.28 -10.79
C LYS A 60 -2.34 16.41 -11.81
N ASP A 61 -1.53 15.36 -12.00
CA ASP A 61 -0.44 15.34 -12.97
C ASP A 61 -0.95 15.64 -14.39
N THR A 62 -2.11 15.06 -14.75
CA THR A 62 -2.76 15.32 -16.04
C THR A 62 -3.14 16.80 -16.19
N SER A 63 -3.75 17.41 -15.17
CA SER A 63 -4.14 18.82 -15.17
C SER A 63 -2.93 19.77 -15.27
N GLU A 64 -1.85 19.47 -14.56
CA GLU A 64 -0.61 20.26 -14.60
C GLU A 64 0.09 20.17 -15.96
N ASN A 65 0.04 19.01 -16.63
CA ASN A 65 0.60 18.85 -17.97
C ASN A 65 -0.23 19.60 -19.04
N LEU A 66 -1.55 19.62 -18.89
CA LEU A 66 -2.45 20.37 -19.79
C LEU A 66 -2.29 21.89 -19.66
N THR A 67 -1.93 22.40 -18.47
CA THR A 67 -1.74 23.84 -18.24
C THR A 67 -0.35 24.35 -18.63
N ARG A 68 0.62 23.46 -18.85
CA ARG A 68 1.99 23.77 -19.29
C ARG A 68 2.21 23.61 -20.81
N SER A 69 1.20 23.16 -21.56
CA SER A 69 1.20 23.01 -23.02
C SER A 69 0.47 24.18 -23.68
#